data_AF-E8V8N6-F1
#
_entry.id   AF-E8V8N6-F1
#
_cell.length_a   1.000
_cell.length_b   1.000
_cell.length_c   1.000
_cell.angle_alpha   90.00
_cell.angle_beta   90.00
_cell.angle_gamma   90.00
#
_symmetry.space_group_name_H-M   'P 1'
#
loop_
_entity.id
_entity.type
_entity.pdbx_description
1 polymer ?
#
loop_
_entity_poly.entity_id
_entity_poly.type
_entity_poly.pdbx_seq_one_letter_code
_entity_poly.pdbx_strand_id
1 'polypeptide(L)'
;MDPLRLREATADLHAQTEEGVPLMKPDLTLTEYVSVLQRFYRAVAAWETWAETHVPEQWRAMFEQRRRSRLLLEDFHSLGVTSDEAAWSELPFPVLESDASFLGAMYVVEGSTLGGQYIARHVEEVLQFTPGVGDAYFRGYGDRTGEMWKEFRAVVAGIDDRDSGEVIDGARKMFGMFAHCLKEGQTVGA
;
A
#
# COMPACT_ATOMS: atom_id res chain seq x y z
N MET A 1 11.77 -2.49 -19.15
CA MET A 1 10.37 -2.88 -18.98
C MET A 1 9.50 -1.64 -18.99
N ASP A 2 8.55 -1.56 -19.91
CA ASP A 2 7.60 -0.43 -19.97
C ASP A 2 6.63 -0.47 -18.77
N PRO A 3 6.60 0.56 -17.89
CA PRO A 3 5.65 0.64 -16.77
C PRO A 3 4.18 0.53 -17.20
N LEU A 4 3.83 0.87 -18.44
CA LEU A 4 2.48 0.67 -18.97
C LEU A 4 2.11 -0.82 -19.00
N ARG A 5 3.04 -1.67 -19.43
CA ARG A 5 2.84 -3.14 -19.47
C ARG A 5 2.58 -3.70 -18.06
N LEU A 6 3.29 -3.20 -17.04
CA LEU A 6 3.04 -3.62 -15.66
C LEU A 6 1.64 -3.20 -15.19
N ARG A 7 1.23 -1.97 -15.50
CA ARG A 7 -0.11 -1.47 -15.19
C ARG A 7 -1.20 -2.32 -15.84
N GLU A 8 -1.05 -2.62 -17.13
CA GLU A 8 -2.01 -3.45 -17.88
C GLU A 8 -2.07 -4.88 -17.34
N ALA A 9 -0.92 -5.49 -17.02
CA ALA A 9 -0.82 -6.85 -16.52
C ALA A 9 -1.38 -7.04 -15.09
N THR A 10 -1.68 -5.95 -14.39
CA THR A 10 -2.21 -5.94 -13.02
C THR A 10 -3.51 -5.14 -12.87
N ALA A 11 -4.12 -4.71 -13.97
CA ALA A 11 -5.31 -3.86 -13.96
C ALA A 11 -6.54 -4.54 -13.33
N ASP A 12 -6.70 -5.85 -13.57
CA ASP A 12 -7.77 -6.67 -12.99
C ASP A 12 -7.61 -6.81 -11.46
N LEU A 13 -6.39 -7.00 -10.99
CA LEU A 13 -6.06 -7.09 -9.56
C LEU A 13 -6.21 -5.74 -8.86
N HIS A 14 -5.87 -4.65 -9.53
CA HIS A 14 -6.11 -3.29 -9.05
C HIS A 14 -7.60 -3.05 -8.83
N ALA A 15 -8.43 -3.31 -9.85
CA ALA A 15 -9.88 -3.14 -9.77
C ALA A 15 -10.50 -3.98 -8.63
N GLN A 16 -10.10 -5.25 -8.50
CA GLN A 16 -10.56 -6.13 -7.41
C GLN A 16 -10.16 -5.61 -6.03
N THR A 17 -8.99 -4.98 -5.91
CA THR A 17 -8.53 -4.41 -4.65
C THR A 17 -9.34 -3.16 -4.30
N GLU A 18 -9.61 -2.29 -5.27
CA GLU A 18 -10.44 -1.08 -5.09
C GLU A 18 -11.86 -1.40 -4.64
N GLU A 19 -12.49 -2.45 -5.19
CA GLU A 19 -13.81 -2.92 -4.76
C GLU A 19 -13.84 -3.32 -3.27
N GLY A 20 -12.71 -3.77 -2.73
CA GLY A 20 -12.56 -4.14 -1.32
C GLY A 20 -12.33 -2.98 -0.35
N VAL A 21 -12.25 -1.74 -0.84
CA VAL A 21 -11.92 -0.54 -0.04
C VAL A 21 -13.12 0.41 0.00
N PRO A 22 -14.08 0.23 0.94
CA PRO A 22 -15.31 1.02 1.01
C PRO A 22 -15.09 2.40 1.64
N LEU A 23 -13.99 3.08 1.31
CA LEU A 23 -13.61 4.37 1.89
C LEU A 23 -14.24 5.57 1.18
N MET A 24 -14.68 5.41 -0.08
CA MET A 24 -15.27 6.49 -0.87
C MET A 24 -16.78 6.66 -0.65
N LYS A 25 -17.36 5.97 0.34
CA LYS A 25 -18.80 6.07 0.61
C LYS A 25 -19.13 7.40 1.32
N PRO A 26 -20.27 8.05 1.01
CA PRO A 26 -20.63 9.34 1.62
C PRO A 26 -20.94 9.27 3.12
N ASP A 27 -21.34 8.11 3.63
CA ASP A 27 -21.72 7.85 5.02
C ASP A 27 -20.62 7.08 5.77
N LEU A 28 -19.36 7.26 5.39
CA LEU A 28 -18.21 6.64 6.05
C LEU A 28 -18.20 6.99 7.54
N THR A 29 -18.20 5.97 8.38
CA THR A 29 -18.04 6.13 9.82
C THR A 29 -16.58 5.98 10.22
N LEU A 30 -16.21 6.59 11.35
CA LEU A 30 -14.86 6.44 11.91
C LEU A 30 -14.51 4.97 12.19
N THR A 31 -15.46 4.16 12.67
CA THR A 31 -15.26 2.74 12.95
C THR A 31 -14.93 1.95 11.68
N GLU A 32 -15.65 2.20 10.58
CA GLU A 32 -15.37 1.55 9.30
C GLU A 32 -14.03 1.98 8.74
N TYR A 33 -13.71 3.27 8.84
CA TYR A 33 -12.41 3.82 8.43
C TYR A 33 -11.24 3.17 9.18
N VAL A 34 -11.30 3.14 10.52
CA VAL A 34 -10.27 2.49 11.36
C VAL A 34 -10.14 1.00 11.02
N SER A 35 -11.26 0.30 10.82
CA SER A 35 -11.24 -1.11 10.40
C SER A 35 -10.51 -1.31 9.07
N VAL A 36 -10.69 -0.39 8.10
CA VAL A 36 -9.93 -0.45 6.84
C VAL A 36 -8.45 -0.15 7.08
N LEU A 37 -8.11 0.87 7.87
CA LEU A 37 -6.72 1.20 8.20
C LEU A 37 -5.97 0.02 8.85
N GLN A 38 -6.62 -0.71 9.75
CA GLN A 38 -6.05 -1.93 10.36
C GLN A 38 -5.70 -3.00 9.31
N ARG A 39 -6.56 -3.19 8.30
CA ARG A 39 -6.31 -4.13 7.20
C ARG A 39 -5.19 -3.65 6.27
N PHE A 40 -5.10 -2.34 6.00
CA PHE A 40 -3.96 -1.77 5.31
C PHE A 40 -2.67 -1.96 6.10
N TYR A 41 -2.69 -1.74 7.42
CA TYR A 41 -1.53 -1.91 8.29
C TYR A 41 -1.02 -3.34 8.24
N ARG A 42 -1.90 -4.34 8.31
CA ARG A 42 -1.53 -5.76 8.17
C ARG A 42 -0.75 -6.04 6.88
N ALA A 43 -1.25 -5.57 5.74
CA ALA A 43 -0.60 -5.78 4.45
C ALA A 43 0.75 -5.04 4.34
N VAL A 44 0.79 -3.77 4.75
CA VAL A 44 1.98 -2.91 4.62
C VAL A 44 3.06 -3.31 5.62
N ALA A 45 2.71 -3.63 6.86
CA ALA A 45 3.66 -4.05 7.89
C ALA A 45 4.28 -5.42 7.54
N ALA A 46 3.49 -6.38 7.04
CA ALA A 46 4.00 -7.66 6.56
C ALA A 46 5.00 -7.48 5.41
N TRP A 47 4.65 -6.66 4.41
CA TRP A 47 5.55 -6.30 3.32
C TRP A 47 6.84 -5.67 3.84
N GLU A 48 6.76 -4.63 4.67
CA GLU A 48 7.94 -3.92 5.14
C GLU A 48 8.85 -4.78 6.02
N THR A 49 8.27 -5.64 6.87
CA THR A 49 9.03 -6.56 7.73
C THR A 49 9.80 -7.59 6.89
N TRP A 50 9.14 -8.16 5.88
CA TRP A 50 9.80 -9.07 4.96
C TRP A 50 10.88 -8.35 4.13
N ALA A 51 10.53 -7.17 3.59
CA ALA A 51 11.42 -6.39 2.74
C ALA A 51 12.65 -5.87 3.49
N GLU A 52 12.56 -5.54 4.78
CA GLU A 52 13.70 -5.10 5.59
C GLU A 52 14.86 -6.11 5.59
N THR A 53 14.54 -7.40 5.54
CA THR A 53 15.53 -8.49 5.53
C THR A 53 15.90 -8.98 4.13
N HIS A 54 15.15 -8.61 3.09
CA HIS A 54 15.31 -9.11 1.72
C HIS A 54 15.57 -8.01 0.67
N VAL A 55 15.59 -6.74 1.06
CA VAL A 55 15.81 -5.61 0.14
C VAL A 55 17.18 -5.74 -0.54
N PRO A 56 17.24 -5.70 -1.88
CA PRO A 56 18.49 -5.66 -2.60
C PRO A 56 19.30 -4.42 -2.24
N GLU A 57 20.60 -4.57 -2.04
CA GLU A 57 21.45 -3.51 -1.47
C GLU A 57 21.40 -2.21 -2.29
N GLN A 58 21.33 -2.31 -3.62
CA GLN A 58 21.21 -1.18 -4.54
C GLN A 58 19.94 -0.34 -4.34
N TRP A 59 18.91 -0.89 -3.68
CA TRP A 59 17.63 -0.23 -3.43
C TRP A 59 17.34 0.01 -1.95
N ARG A 60 18.26 -0.34 -1.04
CA ARG A 60 18.07 -0.18 0.41
C ARG A 60 17.64 1.25 0.78
N ALA A 61 18.40 2.25 0.34
CA ALA A 61 18.08 3.66 0.61
C ALA A 61 16.73 4.10 0.00
N MET A 62 16.40 3.60 -1.20
CA MET A 62 15.13 3.89 -1.86
C MET A 62 13.94 3.32 -1.07
N PHE A 63 14.07 2.08 -0.60
CA PHE A 63 13.09 1.38 0.22
C PHE A 63 12.90 2.06 1.57
N GLU A 64 13.99 2.38 2.29
CA GLU A 64 13.94 3.04 3.60
C GLU A 64 13.18 4.37 3.54
N GLN A 65 13.41 5.17 2.50
CA GLN A 65 12.71 6.44 2.27
C GLN A 65 11.19 6.24 2.02
N ARG A 66 10.78 5.06 1.57
CA ARG A 66 9.42 4.75 1.08
C ARG A 66 8.59 3.91 2.04
N ARG A 67 9.12 3.60 3.22
CA ARG A 67 8.35 2.94 4.30
C ARG A 67 7.22 3.85 4.79
N ARG A 68 6.01 3.30 4.84
CA ARG A 68 4.76 4.00 5.18
C ARG A 68 3.94 3.32 6.27
N SER A 69 4.32 2.13 6.75
CA SER A 69 3.67 1.47 7.90
C SER A 69 3.58 2.40 9.13
N ARG A 70 4.63 3.19 9.38
CA ARG A 70 4.64 4.20 10.45
C ARG A 70 3.55 5.27 10.32
N LEU A 71 3.15 5.63 9.11
CA LEU A 71 2.08 6.62 8.90
C LEU A 71 0.73 6.07 9.36
N LEU A 72 0.51 4.76 9.22
CA LEU A 72 -0.70 4.10 9.76
C LEU A 72 -0.68 4.10 11.29
N LEU A 73 0.48 3.91 11.91
CA LEU A 73 0.63 4.02 13.37
C LEU A 73 0.37 5.46 13.86
N GLU A 74 0.88 6.46 13.15
CA GLU A 74 0.60 7.88 13.39
C GLU A 74 -0.91 8.18 13.28
N ASP A 75 -1.58 7.60 12.30
CA ASP A 75 -3.03 7.70 12.12
C ASP A 75 -3.79 7.04 13.28
N PHE A 76 -3.44 5.81 13.66
CA PHE A 76 -4.07 5.15 14.82
C PHE A 76 -3.93 5.97 16.10
N HIS A 77 -2.74 6.50 16.35
CA HIS A 77 -2.50 7.35 17.51
C HIS A 77 -3.39 8.61 17.49
N SER A 78 -3.45 9.29 16.34
CA SER A 78 -4.26 10.51 16.16
C SER A 78 -5.76 10.23 16.33
N LEU A 79 -6.21 9.03 15.98
CA LEU A 79 -7.60 8.59 16.10
C LEU A 79 -7.93 7.99 17.48
N GLY A 80 -6.97 7.97 18.42
CA GLY A 80 -7.16 7.39 19.75
C GLY A 80 -7.32 5.87 19.76
N VAL A 81 -6.88 5.20 18.69
CA VAL A 81 -6.88 3.75 18.58
C VAL A 81 -5.67 3.21 19.33
N THR A 82 -5.90 2.48 20.42
CA THR A 82 -4.83 1.76 21.10
C THR A 82 -4.43 0.56 20.25
N SER A 83 -3.29 0.68 19.57
CA SER A 83 -2.69 -0.40 18.80
C SER A 83 -2.06 -1.43 19.73
N ASP A 84 -2.52 -2.67 19.64
CA ASP A 84 -1.65 -3.80 19.95
C ASP A 84 -0.89 -4.10 18.65
N GLU A 85 0.22 -3.38 18.43
CA GLU A 85 1.02 -3.43 17.20
C GLU A 85 1.52 -4.85 16.88
N ALA A 86 1.76 -5.64 17.92
CA ALA A 86 2.14 -7.05 17.82
C ALA A 86 0.97 -7.90 17.32
N ALA A 87 -0.24 -7.70 17.85
CA ALA A 87 -1.42 -8.47 17.44
C ALA A 87 -1.84 -8.25 15.96
N TRP A 88 -1.39 -7.16 15.34
CA TRP A 88 -1.77 -6.82 13.95
C TRP A 88 -0.65 -7.06 12.92
N SER A 89 0.55 -7.52 13.29
CA SER A 89 1.69 -7.61 12.35
C SER A 89 2.14 -9.04 12.03
N GLU A 90 1.46 -10.09 12.50
CA GLU A 90 1.94 -11.48 12.38
C GLU A 90 1.77 -12.14 11.00
N LEU A 91 1.33 -11.42 9.97
CA LEU A 91 1.12 -12.06 8.66
C LEU A 91 2.44 -12.25 7.91
N PRO A 92 2.75 -13.46 7.43
CA PRO A 92 3.90 -13.67 6.56
C PRO A 92 3.64 -13.04 5.18
N PHE A 93 4.67 -12.45 4.60
CA PHE A 93 4.66 -12.00 3.21
C PHE A 93 5.11 -13.15 2.27
N PRO A 94 4.48 -13.33 1.09
CA PRO A 94 4.91 -14.34 0.12
C PRO A 94 6.34 -14.07 -0.37
N VAL A 95 7.15 -15.13 -0.48
CA VAL A 95 8.54 -15.03 -0.95
C VAL A 95 8.60 -14.44 -2.37
N LEU A 96 9.52 -13.49 -2.56
CA LEU A 96 9.89 -12.95 -3.86
C LEU A 96 11.22 -13.58 -4.28
N GLU A 97 11.26 -14.13 -5.48
CA GLU A 97 12.36 -14.99 -5.96
C GLU A 97 13.53 -14.20 -6.57
N SER A 98 13.38 -12.88 -6.70
CA SER A 98 14.36 -12.03 -7.36
C SER A 98 14.25 -10.55 -7.01
N ASP A 99 15.31 -9.79 -7.27
CA ASP A 99 15.32 -8.34 -7.22
C ASP A 99 14.20 -7.73 -8.11
N ALA A 100 14.01 -8.25 -9.32
CA ALA A 100 12.96 -7.74 -10.21
C ALA A 100 11.56 -7.90 -9.58
N SER A 101 11.28 -9.04 -8.94
CA SER A 101 10.02 -9.23 -8.20
C SER A 101 9.88 -8.31 -6.98
N PHE A 102 10.97 -7.94 -6.30
CA PHE A 102 10.95 -6.92 -5.24
C PHE A 102 10.42 -5.55 -5.75
N LEU A 103 10.89 -5.08 -6.91
CA LEU A 103 10.37 -3.86 -7.52
C LEU A 103 8.90 -3.97 -7.92
N GLY A 104 8.46 -5.16 -8.32
CA GLY A 104 7.06 -5.45 -8.59
C GLY A 104 6.18 -5.17 -7.38
N ALA A 105 6.58 -5.69 -6.22
CA ALA A 105 5.85 -5.45 -4.97
C ALA A 105 5.88 -3.97 -4.56
N MET A 106 7.04 -3.32 -4.65
CA MET A 106 7.16 -1.88 -4.41
C MET A 106 6.27 -1.06 -5.35
N TYR A 107 6.13 -1.44 -6.62
CA TYR A 107 5.29 -0.72 -7.59
C TYR A 107 3.84 -0.61 -7.14
N VAL A 108 3.29 -1.66 -6.52
CA VAL A 108 1.91 -1.63 -6.01
C VAL A 108 1.80 -0.67 -4.82
N VAL A 109 2.74 -0.74 -3.88
CA VAL A 109 2.77 0.15 -2.71
C VAL A 109 2.95 1.61 -3.13
N GLU A 110 3.90 1.90 -4.01
CA GLU A 110 4.15 3.26 -4.51
C GLU A 110 2.99 3.78 -5.36
N GLY A 111 2.42 2.93 -6.22
CA GLY A 111 1.28 3.30 -7.07
C GLY A 111 0.03 3.65 -6.25
N SER A 112 -0.18 2.98 -5.11
CA SER A 112 -1.31 3.24 -4.22
C SER A 112 -1.34 4.67 -3.65
N THR A 113 -0.20 5.36 -3.62
CA THR A 113 -0.09 6.74 -3.09
C THR A 113 -0.88 7.75 -3.91
N LEU A 114 -1.02 7.53 -5.22
CA LEU A 114 -1.78 8.40 -6.12
C LEU A 114 -3.28 8.34 -5.83
N GLY A 115 -3.82 7.12 -5.73
CA GLY A 115 -5.22 6.89 -5.33
C GLY A 115 -5.47 7.35 -3.90
N GLY A 116 -4.49 7.16 -3.02
CA GLY A 116 -4.50 7.63 -1.64
C GLY A 116 -4.80 9.13 -1.52
N GLN A 117 -4.34 9.98 -2.44
CA GLN A 117 -4.67 11.41 -2.42
C GLN A 117 -6.16 11.70 -2.56
N TYR A 118 -6.89 10.87 -3.31
CA TYR A 118 -8.35 11.02 -3.45
C TYR A 118 -9.05 10.53 -2.18
N ILE A 119 -8.58 9.41 -1.63
CA ILE A 119 -9.10 8.86 -0.37
C ILE A 119 -8.90 9.88 0.76
N ALA A 120 -7.70 10.44 0.91
CA ALA A 120 -7.36 11.46 1.92
C ALA A 120 -8.36 12.63 1.89
N ARG A 121 -8.52 13.28 0.72
CA ARG A 121 -9.47 14.38 0.57
C ARG A 121 -10.90 13.98 0.93
N HIS A 122 -11.34 12.80 0.51
CA HIS A 122 -12.69 12.31 0.82
C HIS A 122 -12.88 12.05 2.32
N VAL A 123 -11.92 11.42 3.00
CA VAL A 123 -12.03 11.15 4.44
C VAL A 123 -11.88 12.41 5.28
N GLU A 124 -11.05 13.36 4.85
CA GLU A 124 -10.96 14.71 5.42
C GLU A 124 -12.33 15.40 5.39
N GLU A 125 -13.03 15.33 4.26
CA GLU A 125 -14.36 15.90 4.09
C GLU A 125 -15.44 15.15 4.88
N VAL A 126 -15.52 13.82 4.78
CA VAL A 126 -16.62 13.05 5.40
C VAL A 126 -16.46 12.92 6.91
N LEU A 127 -15.24 12.72 7.40
CA LEU A 127 -14.95 12.55 8.84
C LEU A 127 -14.53 13.85 9.52
N GLN A 128 -14.45 14.96 8.77
CA GLN A 128 -14.06 16.29 9.25
C GLN A 128 -12.65 16.30 9.86
N PHE A 129 -11.71 15.56 9.26
CA PHE A 129 -10.33 15.53 9.71
C PHE A 129 -9.59 16.81 9.35
N THR A 130 -8.64 17.18 10.20
CA THR A 130 -7.59 18.12 9.80
C THR A 130 -6.61 17.36 8.89
N PRO A 131 -6.22 17.92 7.74
CA PRO A 131 -5.29 17.27 6.83
C PRO A 131 -4.01 16.75 7.52
N GLY A 132 -3.75 15.45 7.41
CA GLY A 132 -2.60 14.77 8.02
C GLY A 132 -2.80 14.31 9.46
N VAL A 133 -4.01 14.48 10.01
CA VAL A 133 -4.36 14.04 11.37
C VAL A 133 -5.39 12.92 11.26
N GLY A 134 -4.92 11.67 11.24
CA GLY A 134 -5.75 10.48 11.07
C GLY A 134 -5.84 9.95 9.64
N ASP A 135 -5.22 10.62 8.66
CA ASP A 135 -5.15 10.22 7.26
C ASP A 135 -3.75 10.36 6.62
N ALA A 136 -2.70 10.50 7.43
CA ALA A 136 -1.31 10.65 7.00
C ALA A 136 -0.86 9.54 6.04
N TYR A 137 -1.31 8.29 6.23
CA TYR A 137 -1.00 7.19 5.33
C TYR A 137 -1.50 7.42 3.89
N PHE A 138 -2.75 7.89 3.76
CA PHE A 138 -3.36 8.16 2.46
C PHE A 138 -2.82 9.44 1.82
N ARG A 139 -2.47 10.44 2.64
CA ARG A 139 -1.71 11.61 2.17
C ARG A 139 -0.31 11.25 1.70
N GLY A 140 0.29 10.15 2.17
CA GLY A 140 1.55 9.61 1.66
C GLY A 140 2.67 10.65 1.65
N TYR A 141 3.09 11.09 0.46
CA TYR A 141 4.15 12.11 0.30
C TYR A 141 3.63 13.54 0.14
N GLY A 142 2.32 13.75 0.33
CA GLY A 142 1.65 15.03 0.10
C GLY A 142 1.88 15.55 -1.31
N ASP A 143 2.30 16.81 -1.41
CA ASP A 143 2.56 17.49 -2.70
C ASP A 143 3.67 16.80 -3.52
N ARG A 144 4.55 16.03 -2.88
CA ARG A 144 5.63 15.28 -3.56
C ARG A 144 5.19 13.95 -4.13
N THR A 145 3.93 13.53 -3.95
CA THR A 145 3.44 12.20 -4.39
C THR A 145 3.67 11.97 -5.88
N GLY A 146 3.40 12.95 -6.74
CA GLY A 146 3.62 12.84 -8.18
C GLY A 146 5.11 12.75 -8.56
N GLU A 147 5.97 13.47 -7.85
CA GLU A 147 7.43 13.45 -8.03
C GLU A 147 8.00 12.08 -7.63
N MET A 148 7.68 11.60 -6.42
CA MET A 148 8.09 10.31 -5.88
C MET A 148 7.67 9.15 -6.80
N TRP A 149 6.45 9.20 -7.32
CA TRP A 149 5.96 8.21 -8.28
C TRP A 149 6.71 8.25 -9.62
N LYS A 150 7.02 9.44 -10.12
CA LYS A 150 7.79 9.61 -11.37
C LYS A 150 9.20 9.05 -11.21
N GLU A 151 9.87 9.34 -10.09
CA GLU A 151 11.18 8.79 -9.77
C GLU A 151 11.16 7.27 -9.71
N PHE A 152 10.20 6.69 -8.98
CA PHE A 152 10.10 5.24 -8.86
C PHE A 152 9.83 4.56 -10.22
N ARG A 153 8.95 5.12 -11.05
CA ARG A 153 8.71 4.58 -12.40
C ARG A 153 9.95 4.61 -13.30
N ALA A 154 10.85 5.58 -13.11
CA ALA A 154 12.11 5.61 -13.86
C ALA A 154 13.02 4.43 -13.48
N VAL A 155 13.00 4.01 -12.21
CA VAL A 155 13.72 2.80 -11.76
C VAL A 155 13.15 1.54 -12.41
N VAL A 156 11.82 1.39 -12.40
CA VAL A 156 11.14 0.25 -13.06
C VAL A 156 11.40 0.23 -14.56
N ALA A 157 11.41 1.40 -15.21
CA ALA A 157 11.70 1.52 -16.64
C ALA A 157 13.11 1.04 -17.02
N GLY A 158 14.06 1.12 -16.08
CA GLY A 158 15.44 0.67 -16.25
C GLY A 158 15.65 -0.84 -16.15
N ILE A 159 14.63 -1.62 -15.77
CA ILE A 159 14.72 -3.09 -15.71
C ILE A 159 14.71 -3.69 -17.11
N ASP A 160 15.51 -4.74 -17.34
CA ASP A 160 15.56 -5.41 -18.64
C ASP A 160 14.19 -6.03 -18.97
N ASP A 161 13.78 -5.96 -20.23
CA ASP A 161 12.50 -6.52 -20.67
C ASP A 161 12.39 -8.02 -20.43
N ARG A 162 13.52 -8.75 -20.38
CA ARG A 162 13.55 -10.18 -20.06
C ARG A 162 13.08 -10.47 -18.62
N ASP A 163 13.27 -9.53 -17.70
CA ASP A 163 12.92 -9.66 -16.28
C ASP A 163 11.49 -9.16 -15.99
N SER A 164 10.77 -8.65 -17.02
CA SER A 164 9.41 -8.12 -16.89
C SER A 164 8.43 -9.09 -16.23
N GLY A 165 8.59 -10.40 -16.49
CA GLY A 165 7.74 -11.44 -15.90
C GLY A 165 7.86 -11.49 -14.38
N GLU A 166 9.08 -11.33 -13.86
CA GLU A 166 9.35 -11.35 -12.42
C GLU A 166 8.81 -10.08 -11.73
N VAL A 167 8.95 -8.92 -12.38
CA VAL A 167 8.33 -7.67 -11.87
C VAL A 167 6.80 -7.82 -11.80
N ILE A 168 6.18 -8.42 -12.81
CA ILE A 168 4.73 -8.68 -12.80
C ILE A 168 4.36 -9.66 -11.70
N ASP A 169 5.13 -10.74 -11.50
CA ASP A 169 4.89 -11.71 -10.42
C ASP A 169 4.95 -11.07 -9.03
N GLY A 170 5.96 -10.23 -8.78
CA GLY A 170 6.08 -9.46 -7.55
C GLY A 170 4.89 -8.54 -7.28
N ALA A 171 4.43 -7.83 -8.31
CA ALA A 171 3.24 -6.98 -8.20
C ALA A 171 1.98 -7.81 -7.90
N ARG A 172 1.81 -8.97 -8.54
CA ARG A 172 0.69 -9.89 -8.30
C ARG A 172 0.69 -10.40 -6.85
N LYS A 173 1.85 -10.75 -6.31
CA LYS A 173 1.99 -11.18 -4.90
C LYS A 173 1.60 -10.05 -3.94
N MET A 174 2.01 -8.81 -4.21
CA MET A 174 1.61 -7.68 -3.37
C MET A 174 0.12 -7.37 -3.45
N PHE A 175 -0.49 -7.42 -4.64
CA PHE A 175 -1.95 -7.33 -4.77
C PHE A 175 -2.66 -8.46 -4.02
N GLY A 176 -2.15 -9.70 -4.09
CA GLY A 176 -2.65 -10.82 -3.32
C GLY A 176 -2.62 -10.56 -1.81
N MET A 177 -1.54 -9.94 -1.31
CA MET A 177 -1.41 -9.55 0.10
C MET A 177 -2.48 -8.52 0.51
N PHE A 178 -2.68 -7.47 -0.29
CA PHE A 178 -3.74 -6.49 -0.05
C PHE A 178 -5.13 -7.13 -0.12
N ALA A 179 -5.40 -7.94 -1.15
CA ALA A 179 -6.69 -8.61 -1.31
C ALA A 179 -7.01 -9.54 -0.14
N HIS A 180 -6.02 -10.29 0.36
CA HIS A 180 -6.18 -11.15 1.54
C HIS A 180 -6.57 -10.31 2.77
N CYS A 181 -5.81 -9.26 3.09
CA CYS A 181 -6.07 -8.44 4.26
C CYS A 181 -7.39 -7.67 4.17
N LEU A 182 -7.75 -7.16 2.98
CA LEU A 182 -8.94 -6.33 2.80
C LEU A 182 -10.25 -7.15 2.88
N LYS A 183 -10.21 -8.43 2.47
CA LYS A 183 -11.36 -9.35 2.52
C LYS A 183 -11.68 -9.90 3.92
N GLU A 184 -10.68 -10.13 4.76
CA GLU A 184 -10.87 -10.75 6.09
C GLU A 184 -11.81 -9.96 7.04
N GLY A 185 -12.04 -8.67 6.77
CA GLY A 185 -12.97 -7.82 7.53
C GLY A 185 -14.43 -7.82 7.08
N GLN A 186 -14.79 -8.53 6.00
CA GLN A 186 -16.18 -8.57 5.49
C GLN A 186 -17.08 -9.58 6.24
N THR A 187 -16.56 -10.27 7.25
CA THR A 187 -17.26 -11.36 7.96
C THR A 187 -17.79 -10.93 9.33
N VAL A 188 -18.59 -9.87 9.42
CA VAL A 188 -19.50 -9.67 10.56
C VAL A 188 -20.80 -9.04 10.04
N GLY A 189 -21.81 -9.89 9.88
CA GLY A 189 -23.13 -9.49 9.36
C GLY A 189 -24.00 -10.70 9.04
N ALA A 190 -24.30 -11.51 10.06
CA ALA A 190 -25.40 -12.46 10.08
C ALA A 190 -26.07 -12.43 11.45
#